data_AF-A0AAU3H5Q0-F1
#
_entry.id   AF-A0AAU3H5Q0-F1
#
_cell.length_a   1.000
_cell.length_b   1.000
_cell.length_c   1.000
_cell.angle_alpha   90.00
_cell.angle_beta   90.00
_cell.angle_gamma   90.00
#
_symmetry.space_group_name_H-M   'P 1'
#
loop_
_entity.id
_entity.type
_entity.pdbx_description
1 polymer ?
#
loop_
_entity_poly.entity_id
_entity_poly.type
_entity_poly.pdbx_seq_one_letter_code
_entity_poly.pdbx_strand_id
1 'polypeptide(L)'
;MTDTTTAQNTNVGDDSLSMHTGWWSSGWGHVLPQHQGMLLCMVLGTATVRKVKGDLDEVVQQIVGDSREGLFRLLGDDLNAPVMWLDEEELESAESDEEREEICTDAAEHEATLTGALRAAGMPVPTTVRELVQTMLDLKLVAHEDGVWSMPEEFPLPEDTLTLSEPVLARLRKMRHYSYTPPADQGIVRHLIDDLDYPTEVFTSLDRLVTIAGEDLEKVRAALEQLVETGDAQLYRGDPRVVVAAKDLPAHQRFYLVPDWETFNENRLTIRRAD
;
A
#
# COMPACT_ATOMS: atom_id res chain seq x y z
N MET A 1 13.85 -42.35 -26.10
CA MET A 1 15.14 -42.10 -26.79
C MET A 1 14.89 -40.93 -27.73
N THR A 2 15.23 -39.68 -27.43
CA THR A 2 16.30 -39.13 -26.59
C THR A 2 15.83 -37.83 -25.96
N ASP A 3 15.79 -37.81 -24.62
CA ASP A 3 16.35 -36.78 -23.75
C ASP A 3 17.01 -35.58 -24.44
N THR A 4 16.43 -34.40 -24.19
CA THR A 4 17.21 -33.17 -24.04
C THR A 4 16.70 -32.46 -22.79
N THR A 5 17.24 -32.87 -21.64
CA THR A 5 17.36 -32.06 -20.44
C THR A 5 18.06 -30.75 -20.80
N THR A 6 17.41 -29.60 -20.57
CA THR A 6 18.11 -28.32 -20.47
C THR A 6 17.88 -27.79 -19.06
N ALA A 7 18.74 -28.27 -18.17
CA ALA A 7 19.04 -27.60 -16.91
C ALA A 7 19.98 -26.42 -17.23
N GLN A 8 19.49 -25.19 -17.02
CA GLN A 8 20.24 -23.94 -16.90
C GLN A 8 19.32 -23.02 -16.08
N ASN A 9 19.65 -22.39 -14.96
CA ASN A 9 20.89 -22.21 -14.21
C ASN A 9 20.48 -22.04 -12.74
N THR A 10 20.91 -22.95 -11.86
CA THR A 10 21.10 -22.60 -10.44
C THR A 10 22.48 -21.98 -10.33
N ASN A 11 22.58 -20.65 -10.21
CA ASN A 11 23.78 -20.02 -9.64
C ASN A 11 23.62 -18.52 -9.33
N VAL A 12 24.26 -18.16 -8.21
CA VAL A 12 24.58 -16.83 -7.64
C VAL A 12 23.47 -16.20 -6.80
N GLY A 13 23.82 -15.92 -5.54
CA GLY A 13 22.95 -15.40 -4.48
C GLY A 13 22.16 -14.18 -4.94
N ASP A 14 20.85 -14.34 -4.95
CA ASP A 14 19.96 -13.22 -5.03
C ASP A 14 19.96 -12.57 -3.64
N ASP A 15 20.81 -11.58 -3.40
CA ASP A 15 20.82 -10.81 -2.15
C ASP A 15 19.58 -9.88 -2.07
N SER A 16 18.68 -9.91 -3.07
CA SER A 16 17.47 -9.10 -3.04
C SER A 16 16.44 -9.64 -2.04
N LEU A 17 15.92 -8.71 -1.24
CA LEU A 17 14.82 -8.99 -0.34
C LEU A 17 13.50 -9.06 -1.10
N SER A 18 12.69 -10.06 -0.80
CA SER A 18 11.37 -10.27 -1.37
C SER A 18 10.29 -9.62 -0.50
N MET A 19 9.52 -8.70 -1.08
CA MET A 19 8.33 -8.13 -0.45
C MET A 19 7.08 -8.94 -0.78
N HIS A 20 6.20 -9.17 0.20
CA HIS A 20 4.91 -9.79 -0.07
C HIS A 20 4.03 -8.87 -0.92
N THR A 21 3.45 -9.38 -2.01
CA THR A 21 2.64 -8.58 -2.96
C THR A 21 1.41 -7.94 -2.32
N GLY A 22 0.85 -8.59 -1.28
CA GLY A 22 -0.28 -8.09 -0.52
C GLY A 22 0.05 -7.00 0.51
N TRP A 23 1.33 -6.63 0.73
CA TRP A 23 1.71 -5.67 1.77
C TRP A 23 1.00 -4.32 1.59
N TRP A 24 1.16 -3.70 0.42
CA TRP A 24 0.59 -2.39 0.12
C TRP A 24 -0.94 -2.41 0.02
N SER A 25 -1.50 -3.45 -0.61
CA SER A 25 -2.94 -3.55 -0.83
C SER A 25 -3.73 -3.98 0.41
N SER A 26 -3.10 -4.63 1.38
CA SER A 26 -3.78 -5.03 2.63
C SER A 26 -4.10 -3.84 3.54
N GLY A 27 -3.25 -2.81 3.54
CA GLY A 27 -3.31 -1.67 4.45
C GLY A 27 -2.56 -1.86 5.77
N TRP A 28 -1.85 -2.98 5.95
CA TRP A 28 -1.04 -3.20 7.15
C TRP A 28 0.09 -2.18 7.34
N GLY A 29 0.61 -1.61 6.25
CA GLY A 29 1.59 -0.52 6.32
C GLY A 29 1.09 0.75 7.02
N HIS A 30 -0.24 0.94 7.13
CA HIS A 30 -0.84 2.08 7.85
C HIS A 30 -1.34 1.72 9.26
N VAL A 31 -1.10 0.49 9.69
CA VAL A 31 -1.57 -0.02 10.99
C VAL A 31 -0.39 -0.48 11.84
N LEU A 32 0.56 -1.22 11.25
CA LEU A 32 1.80 -1.59 11.90
C LEU A 32 2.79 -0.41 11.94
N PRO A 33 3.83 -0.46 12.80
CA PRO A 33 4.95 0.48 12.73
C PRO A 33 5.55 0.44 11.32
N GLN A 34 5.52 1.54 10.58
CA GLN A 34 5.64 1.54 9.12
C GLN A 34 6.96 0.91 8.63
N HIS A 35 8.10 1.41 9.11
CA HIS A 35 9.42 0.95 8.66
C HIS A 35 9.73 -0.46 9.17
N GLN A 36 9.56 -0.71 10.47
CA GLN A 36 9.84 -2.01 11.07
C GLN A 36 8.91 -3.10 10.53
N GLY A 37 7.61 -2.82 10.39
CA GLY A 37 6.63 -3.73 9.82
C GLY A 37 6.94 -4.08 8.36
N MET A 38 7.32 -3.08 7.55
CA MET A 38 7.74 -3.28 6.17
C MET A 38 8.99 -4.14 6.07
N LEU A 39 10.01 -3.86 6.87
CA LEU A 39 11.27 -4.62 6.87
C LEU A 39 11.07 -6.06 7.35
N LEU A 40 10.26 -6.27 8.39
CA LEU A 40 9.89 -7.61 8.83
C LEU A 40 9.12 -8.36 7.74
N CYS A 41 8.21 -7.70 7.01
CA CYS A 41 7.54 -8.28 5.86
C CYS A 41 8.54 -8.71 4.77
N MET A 42 9.57 -7.90 4.49
CA MET A 42 10.63 -8.24 3.54
C MET A 42 11.48 -9.43 4.00
N VAL A 43 11.89 -9.45 5.27
CA VAL A 43 12.69 -10.56 5.83
C VAL A 43 11.89 -11.85 5.83
N LEU A 44 10.65 -11.83 6.34
CA LEU A 44 9.79 -13.01 6.42
C LEU A 44 9.28 -13.48 5.05
N GLY A 45 9.03 -12.55 4.13
CA GLY A 45 8.73 -12.85 2.73
C GLY A 45 9.90 -13.54 2.04
N THR A 46 11.12 -13.04 2.26
CA THR A 46 12.35 -13.68 1.78
C THR A 46 12.53 -15.08 2.39
N ALA A 47 12.29 -15.23 3.70
CA ALA A 47 12.35 -16.51 4.38
C ALA A 47 11.37 -17.52 3.76
N THR A 48 10.15 -17.07 3.45
CA THR A 48 9.09 -17.86 2.81
C THR A 48 9.51 -18.33 1.41
N VAL A 49 9.95 -17.41 0.55
CA VAL A 49 10.34 -17.72 -0.85
C VAL A 49 11.54 -18.66 -0.89
N ARG A 50 12.54 -18.41 -0.03
CA ARG A 50 13.77 -19.22 0.04
C ARG A 50 13.63 -20.49 0.89
N LYS A 51 12.49 -20.68 1.55
CA LYS A 51 12.22 -21.79 2.48
C LYS A 51 13.28 -21.91 3.58
N VAL A 52 13.70 -20.76 4.11
CA VAL A 52 14.67 -20.69 5.21
C VAL A 52 14.04 -21.36 6.43
N LYS A 53 14.86 -22.15 7.13
CA LYS A 53 14.47 -22.83 8.36
C LYS A 53 15.17 -22.23 9.57
N GLY A 54 14.52 -22.34 10.72
CA GLY A 54 15.07 -21.92 12.00
C GLY A 54 14.16 -20.99 12.75
N ASP A 55 14.61 -20.56 13.92
CA ASP A 55 13.97 -19.49 14.66
C ASP A 55 14.21 -18.10 14.00
N LEU A 56 13.63 -17.06 14.57
CA LEU A 56 13.72 -15.71 14.02
C LEU A 56 15.17 -15.21 13.96
N ASP A 57 15.99 -15.51 14.96
CA ASP A 57 17.40 -15.09 15.01
C ASP A 57 18.20 -15.78 13.90
N GLU A 58 17.99 -17.09 13.72
CA GLU A 58 18.61 -17.88 12.65
C GLU A 58 18.19 -17.40 11.26
N VAL A 59 16.90 -17.08 11.06
CA VAL A 59 16.38 -16.56 9.78
C VAL A 59 16.99 -15.21 9.44
N VAL A 60 16.98 -14.29 10.40
CA VAL A 60 17.52 -12.95 10.18
C VAL A 60 19.02 -13.03 9.91
N GLN A 61 19.76 -13.88 10.63
CA GLN A 61 21.17 -14.11 10.34
C GLN A 61 21.41 -14.68 8.93
N GLN A 62 20.59 -15.63 8.48
CA GLN A 62 20.74 -16.24 7.17
C GLN A 62 20.39 -15.30 6.01
N ILE A 63 19.46 -14.36 6.21
CA ILE A 63 18.99 -13.43 5.17
C ILE A 63 19.84 -12.17 5.11
N VAL A 64 20.16 -11.59 6.27
CA VAL A 64 20.87 -10.31 6.36
C VAL A 64 22.39 -10.51 6.45
N GLY A 65 22.83 -11.72 6.82
CA GLY A 65 24.25 -12.07 6.89
C GLY A 65 25.02 -11.19 7.86
N ASP A 66 26.24 -10.80 7.45
CA ASP A 66 27.08 -9.82 8.16
C ASP A 66 26.81 -8.37 7.71
N SER A 67 25.96 -8.17 6.69
CA SER A 67 25.47 -6.86 6.21
C SER A 67 24.44 -6.23 7.17
N ARG A 68 24.53 -6.57 8.46
CA ARG A 68 23.62 -6.17 9.53
C ARG A 68 23.48 -4.66 9.65
N GLU A 69 24.55 -3.92 9.38
CA GLU A 69 24.61 -2.47 9.62
C GLU A 69 23.58 -1.66 8.81
N GLY A 70 23.21 -2.10 7.60
CA GLY A 70 22.27 -1.36 6.75
C GLY A 70 20.81 -1.61 7.08
N LEU A 71 20.41 -2.88 7.19
CA LEU A 71 19.01 -3.25 7.42
C LEU A 71 18.61 -3.10 8.89
N PHE A 72 19.52 -3.34 9.84
CA PHE A 72 19.20 -3.22 11.27
C PHE A 72 19.24 -1.80 11.79
N ARG A 73 19.94 -0.85 11.16
CA ARG A 73 19.77 0.57 11.50
C ARG A 73 18.31 0.98 11.46
N LEU A 74 17.56 0.45 10.49
CA LEU A 74 16.13 0.70 10.33
C LEU A 74 15.23 -0.18 11.22
N LEU A 75 15.77 -1.26 11.82
CA LEU A 75 15.07 -2.09 12.81
C LEU A 75 15.36 -1.66 14.26
N GLY A 76 16.40 -0.87 14.52
CA GLY A 76 16.84 -0.46 15.86
C GLY A 76 18.03 -1.27 16.43
N ASP A 77 18.94 -1.72 15.57
CA ASP A 77 20.18 -2.47 15.85
C ASP A 77 20.02 -3.98 16.10
N ASP A 78 18.97 -4.44 16.79
CA ASP A 78 18.69 -5.89 16.96
C ASP A 78 17.18 -6.23 17.12
N LEU A 79 16.85 -7.50 17.35
CA LEU A 79 15.45 -7.95 17.50
C LEU A 79 14.81 -7.57 18.84
N ASN A 80 15.60 -7.21 19.85
CA ASN A 80 15.12 -6.71 21.14
C ASN A 80 15.08 -5.18 21.19
N ALA A 81 15.41 -4.52 20.08
CA ALA A 81 15.24 -3.10 19.88
C ALA A 81 13.79 -2.67 20.13
N PRO A 82 13.57 -1.44 20.63
CA PRO A 82 12.23 -0.92 20.83
C PRO A 82 11.47 -0.82 19.50
N VAL A 83 10.15 -0.91 19.58
CA VAL A 83 9.29 -0.55 18.45
C VAL A 83 9.42 0.96 18.19
N MET A 84 9.67 1.32 16.93
CA MET A 84 9.84 2.71 16.50
C MET A 84 8.60 3.18 15.75
N TRP A 85 7.98 4.23 16.27
CA TRP A 85 6.79 4.87 15.70
C TRP A 85 7.10 6.19 15.02
N LEU A 86 8.14 6.85 15.50
CA LEU A 86 8.63 8.12 15.00
C LEU A 86 9.85 7.84 14.12
N ASP A 87 9.85 8.37 12.90
CA ASP A 87 11.03 8.37 12.05
C ASP A 87 11.93 9.57 12.42
N GLU A 88 13.13 9.27 12.90
CA GLU A 88 14.10 10.31 13.26
C GLU A 88 14.59 11.08 12.02
N GLU A 89 14.70 10.44 10.86
CA GLU A 89 15.11 11.10 9.62
C GLU A 89 14.03 12.09 9.16
N GLU A 90 12.75 11.71 9.28
CA GLU A 90 11.62 12.61 8.99
C GLU A 90 11.65 13.83 9.91
N LEU A 91 11.86 13.62 11.21
CA LEU A 91 11.95 14.70 12.21
C LEU A 91 13.17 15.63 12.00
N GLU A 92 14.28 15.09 11.50
CA GLU A 92 15.49 15.84 11.13
C GLU A 92 15.29 16.64 9.83
N SER A 93 14.47 16.12 8.92
CA SER A 93 14.18 16.75 7.62
C SER A 93 13.13 17.87 7.69
N ALA A 94 12.34 17.91 8.76
CA ALA A 94 11.27 18.89 8.94
C ALA A 94 11.77 20.34 8.85
N GLU A 95 11.09 21.14 8.03
CA GLU A 95 11.46 22.51 7.68
C GLU A 95 10.98 23.53 8.72
N SER A 96 10.08 23.13 9.64
CA SER A 96 9.49 24.02 10.65
C SER A 96 9.14 23.31 11.97
N ASP A 97 8.97 24.09 13.04
CA ASP A 97 8.48 23.56 14.33
C ASP A 97 7.05 23.02 14.23
N GLU A 98 6.20 23.60 13.36
CA GLU A 98 4.82 23.16 13.11
C GLU A 98 4.81 21.77 12.45
N GLU A 99 5.65 21.56 11.44
CA GLU A 99 5.82 20.26 10.78
C GLU A 99 6.37 19.20 11.74
N ARG A 100 7.32 19.57 12.62
CA ARG A 100 7.83 18.66 13.66
C ARG A 100 6.74 18.26 14.66
N GLU A 101 5.86 19.18 15.02
CA GLU A 101 4.71 18.90 15.90
C GLU A 101 3.69 17.99 15.21
N GLU A 102 3.44 18.19 13.91
CA GLU A 102 2.59 17.34 13.09
C GLU A 102 3.14 15.90 13.03
N ILE A 103 4.41 15.71 12.66
CA ILE A 103 5.07 14.39 12.62
C ILE A 103 4.96 13.67 13.98
N CYS A 104 5.24 14.38 15.08
CA CYS A 104 5.14 13.79 16.42
C CYS A 104 3.70 13.42 16.79
N THR A 105 2.73 14.25 16.41
CA THR A 105 1.30 14.01 16.65
C THR A 105 0.84 12.78 15.88
N ASP A 106 1.18 12.70 14.59
CA ASP A 106 0.84 11.58 13.73
C ASP A 106 1.44 10.27 14.23
N ALA A 107 2.71 10.27 14.64
CA ALA A 107 3.36 9.10 15.24
C ALA A 107 2.66 8.64 16.52
N ALA A 108 2.28 9.59 17.41
CA ALA A 108 1.58 9.28 18.65
C ALA A 108 0.15 8.78 18.41
N GLU A 109 -0.57 9.34 17.44
CA GLU A 109 -1.90 8.88 17.04
C GLU A 109 -1.86 7.48 16.41
N HIS A 110 -0.83 7.20 15.60
CA HIS A 110 -0.62 5.89 15.00
C HIS A 110 -0.31 4.84 16.07
N GLU A 111 0.62 5.14 17.00
CA GLU A 111 0.90 4.28 18.15
C GLU A 111 -0.38 4.04 18.97
N ALA A 112 -1.10 5.09 19.34
CA ALA A 112 -2.33 4.99 20.12
C ALA A 112 -3.38 4.12 19.41
N THR A 113 -3.46 4.23 18.08
CA THR A 113 -4.38 3.44 17.24
C THR A 113 -4.06 1.95 17.31
N LEU A 114 -2.82 1.53 17.00
CA LEU A 114 -2.47 0.11 17.02
C LEU A 114 -2.56 -0.44 18.45
N THR A 115 -1.98 0.26 19.42
CA THR A 115 -1.96 -0.23 20.81
C THR A 115 -3.38 -0.33 21.38
N GLY A 116 -4.27 0.61 21.04
CA GLY A 116 -5.69 0.53 21.37
C GLY A 116 -6.39 -0.67 20.73
N ALA A 117 -6.16 -0.89 19.43
CA ALA A 117 -6.74 -2.00 18.69
C ALA A 117 -6.29 -3.37 19.21
N LEU A 118 -4.99 -3.54 19.49
CA LEU A 118 -4.44 -4.77 20.07
C LEU A 118 -5.03 -5.04 21.46
N ARG A 119 -5.09 -4.02 22.33
CA ARG A 119 -5.70 -4.17 23.67
C ARG A 119 -7.18 -4.56 23.58
N ALA A 120 -7.93 -3.96 22.65
CA ALA A 120 -9.34 -4.29 22.43
C ALA A 120 -9.52 -5.74 21.94
N ALA A 121 -8.58 -6.25 21.14
CA ALA A 121 -8.53 -7.64 20.70
C ALA A 121 -8.00 -8.62 21.78
N GLY A 122 -7.60 -8.13 22.96
CA GLY A 122 -7.00 -8.94 24.02
C GLY A 122 -5.57 -9.40 23.71
N MET A 123 -4.90 -8.75 22.77
CA MET A 123 -3.54 -9.05 22.33
C MET A 123 -2.50 -8.23 23.11
N PRO A 124 -1.28 -8.77 23.33
CA PRO A 124 -0.19 -8.00 23.90
C PRO A 124 0.21 -6.85 22.97
N VAL A 125 0.62 -5.74 23.56
CA VAL A 125 1.20 -4.60 22.81
C VAL A 125 2.70 -4.85 22.66
N PRO A 126 3.24 -4.89 21.43
CA PRO A 126 4.66 -5.12 21.23
C PRO A 126 5.46 -3.90 21.69
N THR A 127 6.48 -4.14 22.51
CA THR A 127 7.48 -3.17 22.93
C THR A 127 8.81 -3.37 22.23
N THR A 128 9.03 -4.54 21.63
CA THR A 128 10.24 -4.87 20.87
C THR A 128 9.93 -5.41 19.47
N VAL A 129 10.91 -5.37 18.57
CA VAL A 129 10.81 -5.95 17.20
C VAL A 129 10.43 -7.44 17.25
N ARG A 130 10.97 -8.21 18.20
CA ARG A 130 10.64 -9.62 18.41
C ARG A 130 9.17 -9.80 18.80
N GLU A 131 8.67 -8.96 19.70
CA GLU A 131 7.25 -8.96 20.06
C GLU A 131 6.36 -8.49 18.91
N LEU A 132 6.86 -7.61 18.03
CA LEU A 132 6.16 -7.21 16.81
C LEU A 132 6.03 -8.40 15.84
N VAL A 133 7.06 -9.25 15.69
CA VAL A 133 6.94 -10.50 14.92
C VAL A 133 5.91 -11.45 15.56
N GLN A 134 5.88 -11.56 16.89
CA GLN A 134 4.84 -12.33 17.57
C GLN A 134 3.44 -11.78 17.29
N THR A 135 3.30 -10.45 17.27
CA THR A 135 2.05 -9.77 16.89
C THR A 135 1.66 -10.13 15.45
N MET A 136 2.61 -10.16 14.50
CA MET A 136 2.36 -10.57 13.11
C MET A 136 1.92 -12.04 13.00
N LEU A 137 2.46 -12.93 13.83
CA LEU A 137 2.01 -14.33 13.94
C LEU A 137 0.56 -14.41 14.44
N ASP A 138 0.24 -13.68 15.51
CA ASP A 138 -1.10 -13.69 16.10
C ASP A 138 -2.15 -13.08 15.16
N LEU A 139 -1.76 -12.06 14.37
CA LEU A 139 -2.56 -11.47 13.29
C LEU A 139 -2.62 -12.32 12.01
N LYS A 140 -1.93 -13.47 11.98
CA LYS A 140 -1.88 -14.41 10.85
C LYS A 140 -1.30 -13.80 9.57
N LEU A 141 -0.41 -12.82 9.70
CA LEU A 141 0.35 -12.25 8.57
C LEU A 141 1.55 -13.13 8.20
N VAL A 142 1.98 -13.94 9.15
CA VAL A 142 3.04 -14.93 8.99
C VAL A 142 2.65 -16.18 9.79
N ALA A 143 3.16 -17.33 9.38
CA ALA A 143 3.05 -18.60 10.08
C ALA A 143 4.44 -19.21 10.26
N HIS A 144 4.62 -19.92 11.37
CA HIS A 144 5.85 -20.64 11.68
C HIS A 144 5.50 -22.04 12.17
N GLU A 145 5.74 -23.04 11.32
CA GLU A 145 5.40 -24.45 11.58
C GLU A 145 6.62 -25.34 11.28
N ASP A 146 6.95 -26.25 12.19
CA ASP A 146 8.08 -27.19 12.05
C ASP A 146 9.42 -26.51 11.66
N GLY A 147 9.65 -25.31 12.18
CA GLY A 147 10.85 -24.52 11.89
C GLY A 147 10.84 -23.82 10.52
N VAL A 148 9.70 -23.76 9.83
CA VAL A 148 9.54 -23.16 8.50
C VAL A 148 8.66 -21.92 8.60
N TRP A 149 9.14 -20.80 8.07
CA TRP A 149 8.38 -19.56 7.97
C TRP A 149 7.61 -19.51 6.65
N SER A 150 6.35 -19.08 6.72
CA SER A 150 5.50 -18.90 5.55
C SER A 150 4.60 -17.68 5.72
N MET A 151 4.20 -17.08 4.60
CA MET A 151 3.20 -16.03 4.54
C MET A 151 1.99 -16.53 3.74
N PRO A 152 0.76 -16.19 4.13
CA PRO A 152 -0.43 -16.58 3.37
C PRO A 152 -0.44 -15.85 2.02
N GLU A 153 -1.00 -16.50 0.99
CA GLU A 153 -1.10 -15.92 -0.37
C GLU A 153 -1.82 -14.56 -0.38
N GLU A 154 -2.84 -14.42 0.46
CA GLU A 154 -3.55 -13.18 0.71
C GLU A 154 -3.46 -12.85 2.20
N PHE A 155 -3.04 -11.62 2.53
CA PHE A 155 -3.11 -11.16 3.92
C PHE A 155 -4.55 -10.94 4.33
N PRO A 156 -4.93 -11.33 5.57
CA PRO A 156 -6.19 -10.86 6.14
C PRO A 156 -6.17 -9.32 6.20
N LEU A 157 -7.34 -8.69 6.09
CA LEU A 157 -7.38 -7.23 6.22
C LEU A 157 -7.24 -6.84 7.71
N PRO A 158 -6.73 -5.64 8.01
CA PRO A 158 -6.70 -5.13 9.38
C PRO A 158 -8.06 -5.19 10.08
N GLU A 159 -9.13 -4.84 9.39
CA GLU A 159 -10.50 -4.89 9.93
C GLU A 159 -11.07 -6.30 10.17
N ASP A 160 -10.48 -7.34 9.55
CA ASP A 160 -10.91 -8.73 9.77
C ASP A 160 -10.30 -9.32 11.04
N THR A 161 -9.24 -8.68 11.55
CA THR A 161 -8.42 -9.17 12.68
C THR A 161 -8.49 -8.25 13.89
N LEU A 162 -8.66 -6.95 13.68
CA LEU A 162 -8.68 -5.92 14.71
C LEU A 162 -9.97 -5.12 14.65
N THR A 163 -10.48 -4.74 15.82
CA THR A 163 -11.54 -3.74 15.92
C THR A 163 -10.93 -2.35 15.79
N LEU A 164 -11.07 -1.75 14.62
CA LEU A 164 -10.53 -0.42 14.29
C LEU A 164 -11.62 0.65 14.39
N SER A 165 -11.20 1.89 14.63
CA SER A 165 -12.11 3.05 14.65
C SER A 165 -12.58 3.40 13.23
N GLU A 166 -13.76 3.99 13.10
CA GLU A 166 -14.29 4.38 11.77
C GLU A 166 -13.36 5.32 10.98
N PRO A 167 -12.69 6.33 11.60
CA PRO A 167 -11.70 7.13 10.87
C PRO A 167 -10.57 6.31 10.25
N VAL A 168 -10.06 5.30 10.97
CA VAL A 168 -9.01 4.40 10.47
C VAL A 168 -9.55 3.51 9.36
N LEU A 169 -10.75 2.94 9.53
CA LEU A 169 -11.41 2.15 8.49
C LEU A 169 -11.65 2.96 7.21
N ALA A 170 -12.09 4.22 7.35
CA ALA A 170 -12.28 5.12 6.22
C ALA A 170 -10.95 5.40 5.52
N ARG A 171 -9.86 5.65 6.26
CA ARG A 171 -8.51 5.82 5.69
C ARG A 171 -8.04 4.57 4.94
N LEU A 172 -8.22 3.38 5.52
CA LEU A 172 -7.83 2.12 4.87
C LEU A 172 -8.64 1.83 3.60
N ARG A 173 -9.96 2.09 3.62
CA ARG A 173 -10.82 1.99 2.43
C ARG A 173 -10.38 2.97 1.35
N LYS A 174 -10.13 4.24 1.73
CA LYS A 174 -9.63 5.29 0.82
C LYS A 174 -8.27 4.88 0.22
N MET A 175 -7.33 4.39 1.03
CA MET A 175 -6.03 3.92 0.56
C MET A 175 -6.16 2.75 -0.42
N ARG A 176 -6.88 1.68 -0.06
CA ARG A 176 -7.05 0.51 -0.94
C ARG A 176 -7.72 0.88 -2.24
N HIS A 177 -8.63 1.84 -2.19
CA HIS A 177 -9.28 2.40 -3.37
C HIS A 177 -8.30 3.13 -4.31
N TYR A 178 -7.21 3.73 -3.80
CA TYR A 178 -6.15 4.31 -4.64
C TYR A 178 -5.08 3.29 -5.05
N SER A 179 -4.68 2.36 -4.16
CA SER A 179 -3.68 1.32 -4.46
C SER A 179 -4.20 0.25 -5.42
N TYR A 180 -5.51 -0.01 -5.41
CA TYR A 180 -6.18 -0.77 -6.45
C TYR A 180 -6.80 0.22 -7.44
N THR A 181 -5.97 0.76 -8.34
CA THR A 181 -6.51 1.49 -9.48
C THR A 181 -7.07 0.46 -10.47
N PRO A 182 -8.41 0.33 -10.65
CA PRO A 182 -8.94 -0.63 -11.59
C PRO A 182 -8.40 -0.33 -12.99
N PRO A 183 -8.22 -1.33 -13.88
CA PRO A 183 -7.66 -1.10 -15.21
C PRO A 183 -8.35 0.03 -15.99
N ALA A 184 -9.66 0.22 -15.76
CA ALA A 184 -10.44 1.29 -16.36
C ALA A 184 -9.98 2.69 -15.90
N ASP A 185 -9.73 2.88 -14.61
CA ASP A 185 -9.22 4.15 -14.08
C ASP A 185 -7.79 4.42 -14.57
N GLN A 186 -6.91 3.40 -14.54
CA GLN A 186 -5.55 3.54 -15.08
C GLN A 186 -5.57 3.95 -16.55
N GLY A 187 -6.46 3.35 -17.35
CA GLY A 187 -6.61 3.67 -18.77
C GLY A 187 -7.07 5.12 -18.99
N ILE A 188 -8.03 5.59 -18.21
CA ILE A 188 -8.53 6.99 -18.28
C ILE A 188 -7.44 7.96 -17.83
N VAL A 189 -6.80 7.72 -16.69
CA VAL A 189 -5.75 8.58 -16.14
C VAL A 189 -4.55 8.66 -17.08
N ARG A 190 -4.08 7.52 -17.59
CA ARG A 190 -3.00 7.47 -18.58
C ARG A 190 -3.34 8.32 -19.81
N HIS A 191 -4.58 8.26 -20.29
CA HIS A 191 -5.01 9.09 -21.41
C HIS A 191 -4.97 10.59 -21.09
N LEU A 192 -5.41 10.99 -19.90
CA LEU A 192 -5.39 12.39 -19.50
C LEU A 192 -3.95 12.92 -19.34
N ILE A 193 -3.05 12.12 -18.79
CA ILE A 193 -1.66 12.53 -18.52
C ILE A 193 -0.78 12.35 -19.76
N ASP A 194 -0.67 11.13 -20.26
CA ASP A 194 0.33 10.78 -21.28
C ASP A 194 -0.12 11.20 -22.69
N ASP A 195 -1.40 11.08 -23.02
CA ASP A 195 -1.90 11.39 -24.38
C ASP A 195 -2.35 12.84 -24.54
N LEU A 196 -2.89 13.45 -23.48
CA LEU A 196 -3.49 14.79 -23.52
C LEU A 196 -2.69 15.87 -22.76
N ASP A 197 -1.64 15.49 -22.03
CA ASP A 197 -0.74 16.39 -21.30
C ASP A 197 -1.47 17.35 -20.34
N TYR A 198 -2.11 16.78 -19.31
CA TYR A 198 -2.80 17.53 -18.24
C TYR A 198 -3.85 18.54 -18.75
N PRO A 199 -4.88 18.08 -19.51
CA PRO A 199 -5.88 18.97 -20.07
C PRO A 199 -6.71 19.67 -18.99
N THR A 200 -7.06 20.94 -19.21
CA THR A 200 -8.01 21.66 -18.34
C THR A 200 -9.43 21.08 -18.44
N GLU A 201 -9.83 20.62 -19.63
CA GLU A 201 -11.10 19.92 -19.85
C GLU A 201 -11.01 19.00 -21.07
N VAL A 202 -11.80 17.93 -21.06
CA VAL A 202 -11.89 16.97 -22.16
C VAL A 202 -13.35 16.79 -22.56
N PHE A 203 -13.67 17.09 -23.83
CA PHE A 203 -14.98 16.81 -24.39
C PHE A 203 -15.02 15.41 -24.99
N THR A 204 -15.67 14.47 -24.30
CA THR A 204 -15.61 13.02 -24.59
C THR A 204 -16.98 12.34 -24.45
N SER A 205 -17.03 11.02 -24.63
CA SER A 205 -18.19 10.14 -24.38
C SER A 205 -17.72 8.84 -23.72
N LEU A 206 -18.64 8.10 -23.09
CA LEU A 206 -18.27 6.83 -22.44
C LEU A 206 -17.78 5.81 -23.46
N ASP A 207 -18.37 5.73 -24.66
CA ASP A 207 -17.90 4.83 -25.74
C ASP A 207 -16.42 5.06 -26.09
N ARG A 208 -16.00 6.34 -26.09
CA ARG A 208 -14.62 6.72 -26.37
C ARG A 208 -13.71 6.31 -25.22
N LEU A 209 -14.13 6.53 -23.98
CA LEU A 209 -13.37 6.14 -22.79
C LEU A 209 -13.27 4.61 -22.64
N VAL A 210 -14.31 3.86 -22.99
CA VAL A 210 -14.29 2.39 -23.12
C VAL A 210 -13.20 1.94 -24.08
N THR A 211 -13.11 2.60 -25.24
CA THR A 211 -12.08 2.27 -26.23
C THR A 211 -10.67 2.59 -25.73
N ILE A 212 -10.50 3.73 -25.06
CA ILE A 212 -9.22 4.19 -24.51
C ILE A 212 -8.74 3.31 -23.36
N ALA A 213 -9.66 2.98 -22.45
CA ALA A 213 -9.37 2.18 -21.27
C ALA A 213 -9.23 0.68 -21.60
N GLY A 214 -9.82 0.23 -22.71
CA GLY A 214 -9.84 -1.18 -23.08
C GLY A 214 -10.72 -2.04 -22.16
N GLU A 215 -11.68 -1.42 -21.47
CA GLU A 215 -12.52 -2.04 -20.44
C GLU A 215 -14.00 -1.89 -20.77
N ASP A 216 -14.86 -2.65 -20.09
CA ASP A 216 -16.30 -2.57 -20.30
C ASP A 216 -16.93 -1.25 -19.79
N LEU A 217 -18.12 -0.94 -20.30
CA LEU A 217 -18.83 0.31 -20.02
C LEU A 217 -19.09 0.53 -18.52
N GLU A 218 -19.41 -0.51 -17.77
CA GLU A 218 -19.76 -0.38 -16.35
C GLU A 218 -18.52 -0.13 -15.50
N LYS A 219 -17.38 -0.75 -15.84
CA LYS A 219 -16.10 -0.42 -15.21
C LYS A 219 -15.66 1.01 -15.51
N VAL A 220 -15.87 1.50 -16.74
CA VAL A 220 -15.57 2.90 -17.09
C VAL A 220 -16.48 3.87 -16.34
N ARG A 221 -17.77 3.54 -16.17
CA ARG A 221 -18.67 4.34 -15.31
C ARG A 221 -18.18 4.37 -13.88
N ALA A 222 -17.86 3.20 -13.31
CA ALA A 222 -17.37 3.10 -11.94
C ALA A 222 -16.07 3.89 -11.74
N ALA A 223 -15.13 3.83 -12.69
CA ALA A 223 -13.91 4.62 -12.66
C ALA A 223 -14.17 6.14 -12.70
N LEU A 224 -15.12 6.58 -13.53
CA LEU A 224 -15.50 8.00 -13.56
C LEU A 224 -16.24 8.46 -12.30
N GLU A 225 -17.11 7.63 -11.73
CA GLU A 225 -17.76 7.93 -10.46
C GLU A 225 -16.72 8.05 -9.35
N GLN A 226 -15.75 7.13 -9.33
CA GLN A 226 -14.60 7.18 -8.43
C GLN A 226 -13.82 8.49 -8.56
N LEU A 227 -13.44 8.92 -9.76
CA LEU A 227 -12.75 10.21 -9.95
C LEU A 227 -13.58 11.41 -9.46
N VAL A 228 -14.91 11.35 -9.55
CA VAL A 228 -15.78 12.40 -9.03
C VAL A 228 -15.89 12.36 -7.51
N GLU A 229 -16.01 11.16 -6.93
CA GLU A 229 -16.12 10.95 -5.49
C GLU A 229 -14.83 11.34 -4.74
N THR A 230 -13.67 11.11 -5.35
CA THR A 230 -12.37 11.51 -4.80
C THR A 230 -12.09 13.01 -4.96
N GLY A 231 -12.92 13.73 -5.73
CA GLY A 231 -12.70 15.13 -6.09
C GLY A 231 -11.67 15.33 -7.20
N ASP A 232 -11.13 14.25 -7.76
CA ASP A 232 -10.13 14.25 -8.82
C ASP A 232 -10.66 14.81 -10.15
N ALA A 233 -11.98 14.77 -10.37
CA ALA A 233 -12.61 15.33 -11.54
C ALA A 233 -14.09 15.73 -11.33
N GLN A 234 -14.64 16.48 -12.28
CA GLN A 234 -16.06 16.80 -12.36
C GLN A 234 -16.59 16.54 -13.78
N LEU A 235 -17.84 16.08 -13.86
CA LEU A 235 -18.51 15.79 -15.12
C LEU A 235 -19.60 16.82 -15.38
N TYR A 236 -19.60 17.41 -16.58
CA TYR A 236 -20.58 18.42 -16.99
C TYR A 236 -21.26 18.08 -18.31
N ARG A 237 -22.50 18.53 -18.46
CA ARG A 237 -23.24 18.44 -19.73
C ARG A 237 -23.99 19.73 -20.06
N GLY A 238 -24.11 19.99 -21.35
CA GLY A 238 -24.97 21.06 -21.89
C GLY A 238 -24.33 22.45 -21.86
N ASP A 239 -25.11 23.41 -22.34
CA ASP A 239 -24.85 24.84 -22.24
C ASP A 239 -26.18 25.54 -21.84
N PRO A 240 -26.32 26.07 -20.62
CA PRO A 240 -25.29 26.16 -19.58
C PRO A 240 -24.89 24.79 -19.01
N ARG A 241 -23.66 24.69 -18.50
CA ARG A 241 -23.09 23.46 -17.96
C ARG A 241 -23.81 23.04 -16.67
N VAL A 242 -24.21 21.76 -16.61
CA VAL A 242 -24.83 21.14 -15.43
C VAL A 242 -24.00 19.93 -15.02
N VAL A 243 -23.74 19.79 -13.71
CA VAL A 243 -23.03 18.63 -13.13
C VAL A 243 -23.88 17.37 -13.33
N VAL A 244 -23.25 16.28 -13.74
CA VAL A 244 -23.91 15.00 -14.01
C VAL A 244 -23.16 13.85 -13.34
N ALA A 245 -23.88 12.80 -12.95
CA ALA A 245 -23.26 11.56 -12.44
C ALA A 245 -22.95 10.60 -13.60
N ALA A 246 -21.88 9.80 -13.48
CA ALA A 246 -21.48 8.92 -14.58
C ALA A 246 -22.52 7.82 -14.87
N LYS A 247 -23.22 7.27 -13.86
CA LYS A 247 -24.37 6.36 -14.06
C LYS A 247 -25.50 6.91 -14.93
N ASP A 248 -25.68 8.24 -14.97
CA ASP A 248 -26.78 8.87 -15.70
C ASP A 248 -26.42 9.17 -17.16
N LEU A 249 -25.16 8.99 -17.55
CA LEU A 249 -24.67 9.27 -18.90
C LEU A 249 -24.97 8.10 -19.86
N PRO A 250 -25.71 8.29 -20.96
CA PRO A 250 -25.77 7.30 -22.04
C PRO A 250 -24.41 7.12 -22.71
N ALA A 251 -24.11 5.90 -23.19
CA ALA A 251 -22.77 5.54 -23.66
C ALA A 251 -22.19 6.46 -24.77
N HIS A 252 -23.05 6.79 -25.74
CA HIS A 252 -22.71 7.63 -26.89
C HIS A 252 -22.82 9.14 -26.62
N GLN A 253 -23.37 9.54 -25.47
CA GLN A 253 -23.63 10.95 -25.19
C GLN A 253 -22.32 11.64 -24.81
N ARG A 254 -22.14 12.86 -25.35
CA ARG A 254 -20.97 13.67 -25.05
C ARG A 254 -21.15 14.46 -23.76
N PHE A 255 -20.06 14.58 -23.01
CA PHE A 255 -19.94 15.34 -21.78
C PHE A 255 -18.53 15.94 -21.67
N TYR A 256 -18.38 16.89 -20.75
CA TYR A 256 -17.07 17.44 -20.38
C TYR A 256 -16.59 16.72 -19.13
N LEU A 257 -15.40 16.15 -19.20
CA LEU A 257 -14.61 15.68 -18.06
C LEU A 257 -13.62 16.79 -17.72
N VAL A 258 -13.71 17.33 -16.51
CA VAL A 258 -12.88 18.43 -16.03
C VAL A 258 -12.07 17.91 -14.84
N PRO A 259 -10.79 17.54 -15.05
CA PRO A 259 -9.92 17.11 -13.96
C PRO A 259 -9.60 18.28 -13.02
N ASP A 260 -9.53 17.99 -11.72
CA ASP A 260 -8.96 18.90 -10.72
C ASP A 260 -7.54 18.44 -10.45
N TRP A 261 -6.57 19.00 -11.17
CA TRP A 261 -5.18 18.55 -11.10
C TRP A 261 -4.52 18.80 -9.75
N GLU A 262 -4.99 19.78 -8.98
CA GLU A 262 -4.50 20.04 -7.63
C GLU A 262 -4.93 18.91 -6.70
N THR A 263 -6.23 18.65 -6.62
CA THR A 263 -6.80 17.54 -5.83
C THR A 263 -6.30 16.17 -6.29
N PHE A 264 -6.21 15.97 -7.61
CA PHE A 264 -5.70 14.73 -8.22
C PHE A 264 -4.25 14.47 -7.80
N ASN A 265 -3.41 15.49 -7.85
CA ASN A 265 -2.00 15.38 -7.46
C ASN A 265 -1.86 15.19 -5.96
N GLU A 266 -2.63 15.89 -5.13
CA GLU A 266 -2.63 15.68 -3.68
C GLU A 266 -3.08 14.25 -3.32
N ASN A 267 -4.12 13.73 -3.96
CA ASN A 267 -4.62 12.39 -3.68
C ASN A 267 -3.69 11.28 -4.22
N ARG A 268 -2.97 11.51 -5.32
CA ARG A 268 -2.20 10.45 -6.03
C ARG A 268 -0.68 10.61 -6.02
N LEU A 269 -0.11 11.80 -5.80
CA LEU A 269 1.34 12.03 -5.63
C LEU A 269 1.80 11.92 -4.17
N THR A 270 0.92 12.12 -3.18
CA THR A 270 1.26 11.86 -1.77
C THR A 270 1.57 10.37 -1.53
N ILE A 271 1.18 9.48 -2.45
CA ILE A 271 1.51 8.05 -2.44
C ILE A 271 2.89 7.77 -3.10
N ARG A 272 3.50 8.75 -3.79
CA ARG A 272 4.78 8.61 -4.51
C ARG A 272 5.98 9.27 -3.84
N ARG A 273 5.82 10.06 -2.78
CA ARG A 273 6.96 10.51 -1.98
C ARG A 273 7.34 9.42 -0.97
N ALA A 274 8.09 8.45 -1.47
CA ALA A 274 9.14 7.81 -0.71
C ALA A 274 10.43 8.16 -1.48
N ASP A 275 11.05 9.27 -1.09
CA ASP A 275 12.48 9.47 -1.34
C ASP A 275 13.24 8.92 -0.13
#